data_AF-A0A1S8WNR9-F1
#
_entry.id   AF-A0A1S8WNR9-F1
#
_cell.length_a   1.000
_cell.length_b   1.000
_cell.length_c   1.000
_cell.angle_alpha   90.00
_cell.angle_beta   90.00
_cell.angle_gamma   90.00
#
_symmetry.space_group_name_H-M   'P 1'
#
loop_
_entity.id
_entity.type
_entity.pdbx_description
1 polymer ?
#
loop_
_entity_poly.entity_id
_entity_poly.type
_entity_poly.pdbx_seq_one_letter_code
_entity_poly.pdbx_strand_id
1 'polypeptide(L)'
;SKNVTVWSVKLTPCDGHPCSLIKGKNATIDIDFLAEKDIEPGNASVHGKIGEVYTPLPLPAGDMCQNLAPSCPVQAGKNYTYSYTVDISEAYP
;
A
#
# COMPACT_ATOMS: atom_id res chain seq x y z
N SER A 1 13.08 2.17 -3.03
CA SER A 1 13.40 3.57 -2.69
C SER A 1 14.39 3.57 -1.54
N LYS A 2 15.42 4.42 -1.55
CA LYS A 2 16.48 4.47 -0.52
C LYS A 2 16.26 5.58 0.54
N ASN A 3 15.05 6.14 0.61
CA ASN A 3 14.75 7.31 1.44
C ASN A 3 13.74 7.01 2.56
N VAL A 4 13.34 5.75 2.71
CA VAL A 4 12.41 5.31 3.76
C VAL A 4 12.88 3.98 4.31
N THR A 5 12.66 3.78 5.61
CA THR A 5 12.78 2.46 6.26
C THR A 5 11.37 1.99 6.63
N VAL A 6 10.93 0.89 6.01
CA VAL A 6 9.64 0.25 6.31
C VAL A 6 9.84 -0.67 7.50
N TRP A 7 8.96 -0.58 8.51
CA TRP A 7 9.02 -1.46 9.67
C TRP A 7 7.79 -2.33 9.87
N SER A 8 6.68 -2.01 9.21
CA SER A 8 5.43 -2.78 9.33
C SER A 8 4.66 -2.71 8.04
N VAL A 9 4.12 -3.86 7.65
CA VAL A 9 3.14 -4.00 6.59
C VAL A 9 2.01 -4.84 7.16
N LYS A 10 0.81 -4.28 7.19
CA LYS A 10 -0.38 -4.94 7.70
C LYS A 10 -1.40 -5.05 6.59
N LEU A 11 -2.05 -6.22 6.51
CA LEU A 11 -3.15 -6.46 5.59
C LEU A 11 -4.40 -6.80 6.39
N THR A 12 -5.53 -6.17 6.04
CA THR A 12 -6.81 -6.35 6.74
C THR A 12 -7.94 -6.61 5.72
N PRO A 13 -8.76 -7.66 5.89
CA PRO A 13 -8.63 -8.73 6.88
C PRO A 13 -7.45 -9.66 6.56
N CYS A 14 -6.84 -10.24 7.59
CA CYS A 14 -5.83 -11.31 7.46
C CYS A 14 -5.95 -12.27 8.64
N ASP A 15 -6.44 -13.48 8.36
CA ASP A 15 -6.75 -14.49 9.39
C ASP A 15 -5.57 -15.44 9.68
N GLY A 16 -4.45 -15.27 8.96
CA GLY A 16 -3.25 -16.08 9.08
C GLY A 16 -2.25 -15.76 7.97
N HIS A 17 -0.98 -16.12 8.17
CA HIS A 17 0.06 -15.95 7.17
C HIS A 17 0.26 -17.25 6.39
N PRO A 18 0.27 -17.24 5.04
CA PRO A 18 0.07 -16.07 4.16
C PRO A 18 -1.37 -15.53 4.18
N CYS A 19 -1.53 -14.20 4.12
CA CYS A 19 -2.84 -13.56 4.13
C CYS A 19 -3.66 -13.96 2.90
N SER A 20 -4.88 -14.44 3.13
CA SER A 20 -5.81 -14.77 2.06
C SER A 20 -6.60 -13.53 1.65
N LEU A 21 -6.49 -13.15 0.37
CA LEU A 21 -7.34 -12.11 -0.24
C LEU A 21 -8.64 -12.76 -0.71
N ILE A 22 -9.78 -12.18 -0.31
CA ILE A 22 -11.10 -12.73 -0.61
C ILE A 22 -11.68 -12.00 -1.81
N LYS A 23 -12.03 -12.75 -2.86
CA LYS A 23 -12.70 -12.24 -4.06
C LYS A 23 -14.02 -11.54 -3.71
N GLY A 24 -14.33 -10.45 -4.41
CA GLY A 24 -15.51 -9.62 -4.18
C GLY A 24 -15.48 -8.84 -2.86
N LYS A 25 -14.33 -8.77 -2.19
CA LYS A 25 -14.17 -8.05 -0.92
C LYS A 25 -13.02 -7.05 -0.99
N ASN A 26 -13.12 -6.05 -0.13
CA ASN A 26 -12.06 -5.08 0.08
C ASN A 26 -10.96 -5.67 0.96
N ALA A 27 -9.72 -5.35 0.59
CA ALA A 27 -8.54 -5.54 1.43
C ALA A 27 -7.82 -4.21 1.62
N THR A 28 -7.47 -3.89 2.87
CA THR A 28 -6.72 -2.69 3.24
C THR A 28 -5.29 -3.06 3.55
N ILE A 29 -4.35 -2.29 3.00
CA ILE A 29 -2.92 -2.41 3.24
C ILE A 29 -2.47 -1.15 3.97
N ASP A 30 -1.88 -1.33 5.15
CA ASP A 30 -1.21 -0.28 5.91
C ASP A 30 0.30 -0.51 5.86
N ILE A 31 1.06 0.51 5.46
CA ILE A 31 2.52 0.49 5.41
C ILE A 31 3.03 1.56 6.34
N ASP A 32 3.68 1.15 7.42
CA ASP A 32 4.32 2.08 8.33
C ASP A 32 5.81 2.20 8.01
N PHE A 33 6.27 3.43 7.85
CA PHE A 33 7.65 3.73 7.49
C PHE A 33 8.17 5.00 8.16
N LEU A 34 9.48 5.02 8.40
CA LEU A 34 10.24 6.21 8.76
C LEU A 34 10.76 6.87 7.47
N ALA A 35 10.48 8.15 7.27
CA ALA A 35 11.10 8.94 6.22
C ALA A 35 12.53 9.33 6.63
N GLU A 36 13.53 8.95 5.85
CA GLU A 36 14.95 9.24 6.13
C GLU A 36 15.39 10.55 5.50
N LYS A 37 14.61 11.05 4.52
CA LYS A 37 14.80 12.33 3.84
C LYS A 37 13.45 12.99 3.58
N ASP A 38 13.48 14.27 3.25
CA ASP A 38 12.31 14.93 2.66
C ASP A 38 12.00 14.28 1.31
N ILE A 39 10.73 13.96 1.08
CA ILE A 39 10.28 13.22 -0.10
C ILE A 39 9.17 14.02 -0.78
N GLU A 40 9.33 14.23 -2.08
CA GLU A 40 8.23 14.66 -2.93
C GLU A 40 7.33 13.44 -3.22
N PRO A 41 6.07 13.46 -2.77
CA PRO A 41 5.14 12.34 -2.91
C PRO A 41 4.85 12.09 -4.39
N GLY A 42 4.92 10.82 -4.80
CA GLY A 42 4.65 10.39 -6.17
C GLY A 42 3.39 9.53 -6.28
N ASN A 43 3.25 8.79 -7.38
CA ASN A 43 2.16 7.83 -7.54
C ASN A 43 2.51 6.49 -6.86
N ALA A 44 1.52 5.88 -6.23
CA ALA A 44 1.61 4.49 -5.78
C ALA A 44 1.29 3.52 -6.93
N SER A 45 1.82 2.29 -6.84
CA SER A 45 1.41 1.18 -7.72
C SER A 45 1.42 -0.12 -6.91
N VAL A 46 0.41 -0.97 -7.10
CA VAL A 46 0.32 -2.29 -6.48
C VAL A 46 0.20 -3.32 -7.59
N HIS A 47 0.94 -4.42 -7.45
CA HIS A 47 0.94 -5.52 -8.41
C HIS A 47 0.64 -6.82 -7.68
N GLY A 48 -0.35 -7.57 -8.15
CA GLY A 48 -0.63 -8.94 -7.70
C GLY A 48 0.03 -9.95 -8.62
N LYS A 49 0.58 -11.04 -8.07
CA LYS A 49 1.05 -12.17 -8.89
C LYS A 49 -0.11 -13.14 -9.11
N ILE A 50 -0.57 -13.25 -10.34
CA ILE A 50 -1.71 -14.10 -10.74
C ILE A 50 -1.16 -15.18 -11.68
N GLY A 51 -1.08 -16.41 -11.19
CA GLY A 51 -0.32 -17.47 -11.86
C GLY A 51 1.15 -17.09 -12.00
N GLU A 52 1.65 -17.00 -13.22
CA GLU A 52 3.04 -16.62 -13.52
C GLU A 52 3.22 -15.13 -13.86
N VAL A 53 2.13 -14.35 -13.94
CA VAL A 53 2.15 -12.95 -14.40
C VAL A 53 1.94 -11.99 -13.23
N TYR A 54 2.67 -10.87 -13.24
CA TYR A 54 2.38 -9.73 -12.36
C TYR A 54 1.37 -8.80 -13.01
N THR A 55 0.19 -8.69 -12.42
CA THR A 55 -0.92 -7.86 -12.90
C THR A 55 -1.03 -6.61 -12.02
N PRO A 56 -1.02 -5.40 -12.60
CA PRO A 56 -1.28 -4.18 -11.83
C PRO A 56 -2.70 -4.21 -11.28
N LEU A 57 -2.84 -3.95 -9.99
CA LEU A 57 -4.14 -3.77 -9.35
C LEU A 57 -4.55 -2.29 -9.51
N PRO A 58 -5.84 -2.01 -9.79
CA PRO A 58 -6.31 -0.66 -9.96
C PRO A 58 -6.15 0.11 -8.64
N LEU A 59 -5.24 1.08 -8.62
CA LEU A 59 -5.20 2.09 -7.56
C LEU A 59 -5.97 3.31 -8.04
N PRO A 60 -6.79 3.95 -7.18
CA PRO A 60 -7.39 5.23 -7.50
C PRO A 60 -6.27 6.20 -7.86
N ALA A 61 -6.40 6.84 -9.02
CA ALA A 61 -5.51 7.91 -9.41
C ALA A 61 -5.68 9.05 -8.39
N GLY A 62 -4.68 9.24 -7.55
CA GLY A 62 -4.73 10.21 -6.47
C GLY A 62 -3.32 10.43 -5.92
N ASP A 63 -3.09 11.64 -5.46
CA ASP A 63 -1.86 12.00 -4.76
C ASP A 63 -1.68 11.05 -3.56
N MET A 64 -0.50 10.42 -3.43
CA MET A 64 -0.14 9.56 -2.29
C MET A 64 -0.47 10.24 -0.95
N CYS A 65 -0.41 11.57 -0.89
CA CYS A 65 -0.76 12.38 0.27
C CYS A 65 -2.17 12.17 0.83
N GLN A 66 -3.14 11.79 -0.01
CA GLN A 66 -4.52 11.54 0.43
C GLN A 66 -4.63 10.30 1.30
N ASN A 67 -3.71 9.35 1.11
CA ASN A 67 -3.68 8.06 1.76
C ASN A 67 -2.55 7.99 2.81
N LEU A 68 -1.92 9.12 3.13
CA LEU A 68 -0.79 9.21 4.05
C LEU A 68 -1.20 9.91 5.35
N ALA A 69 -0.82 9.32 6.48
CA ALA A 69 -0.99 9.90 7.80
C ALA A 69 0.36 9.92 8.56
N PRO A 70 0.88 11.07 9.00
CA PRO A 70 0.40 12.43 8.69
C PRO A 70 0.39 12.71 7.18
N SER A 71 -0.46 13.64 6.74
CA SER A 71 -0.46 14.04 5.33
C SER A 71 0.80 14.82 4.98
N CYS A 72 1.02 15.04 3.69
CA CYS A 72 2.19 15.71 3.15
C CYS A 72 2.35 17.16 3.65
N PRO A 73 3.58 17.72 3.60
CA PRO A 73 4.81 17.14 3.02
C PRO A 73 5.41 15.99 3.84
N VAL A 74 6.09 15.07 3.15
CA VAL A 74 6.84 13.99 3.79
C VAL A 74 8.21 14.53 4.20
N GLN A 75 8.48 14.57 5.50
CA GLN A 75 9.67 15.19 6.08
C GLN A 75 10.57 14.15 6.73
N ALA A 76 11.89 14.38 6.64
CA ALA A 76 12.89 13.53 7.26
C ALA A 76 12.67 13.39 8.78
N GLY A 77 12.92 12.19 9.30
CA GLY A 77 12.84 11.85 10.72
C GLY A 77 11.42 11.63 11.24
N LYS A 78 10.39 11.62 10.39
CA LYS A 78 9.00 11.40 10.78
C LYS A 78 8.48 10.04 10.34
N ASN A 79 7.56 9.52 11.14
CA ASN A 79 6.86 8.27 10.86
C ASN A 79 5.57 8.56 10.14
N TYR A 80 5.28 7.72 9.15
CA TYR A 80 4.10 7.80 8.32
C TYR A 80 3.47 6.43 8.18
N THR A 81 2.15 6.43 8.08
CA THR A 81 1.33 5.29 7.69
C THR A 81 0.71 5.61 6.34
N TYR A 82 1.04 4.82 5.32
CA TYR A 82 0.31 4.82 4.06
C TYR A 82 -0.76 3.74 4.11
N SER A 83 -2.03 4.14 3.99
CA SER A 83 -3.17 3.23 4.07
C SER A 83 -3.96 3.24 2.77
N TYR A 84 -4.13 2.08 2.16
CA TYR A 84 -4.84 1.97 0.89
C TYR A 84 -5.75 0.74 0.87
N THR A 85 -6.96 0.90 0.34
CA THR A 85 -7.96 -0.18 0.21
C THR A 85 -8.18 -0.55 -1.25
N VAL A 86 -7.91 -1.81 -1.58
CA VAL A 86 -8.13 -2.41 -2.90
C VAL A 86 -9.41 -3.24 -2.90
N ASP A 87 -10.17 -3.16 -3.98
CA ASP A 87 -11.26 -4.10 -4.27
C ASP A 87 -10.68 -5.32 -5.01
N ILE A 88 -10.83 -6.50 -4.42
CA ILE A 88 -10.35 -7.75 -5.00
C ILE A 88 -11.41 -8.29 -5.98
N SER A 89 -11.25 -7.98 -7.26
CA SER A 89 -12.17 -8.40 -8.31
C SER A 89 -12.51 -9.90 -8.28
N GLU A 90 -13.79 -10.22 -8.47
CA GLU A 90 -14.25 -11.61 -8.65
C GLU A 90 -13.67 -12.28 -9.90
N ALA A 91 -13.20 -11.50 -10.87
CA ALA A 91 -12.62 -12.01 -12.11
C ALA A 91 -11.19 -12.58 -11.94
N TYR A 92 -10.55 -12.37 -10.79
CA TYR A 92 -9.26 -13.01 -10.51
C TYR A 92 -9.43 -14.53 -10.46
N PRO A 93 -8.54 -15.32 -11.11
CA PRO A 93 -8.64 -16.78 -11.16
C PRO A 93 -8.57 -17.43 -9.77
#